data_AF-A0A1Z9BDF3-F1
#
_entry.id   AF-A0A1Z9BDF3-F1
#
_cell.length_a   1.000
_cell.length_b   1.000
_cell.length_c   1.000
_cell.angle_alpha   90.00
_cell.angle_beta   90.00
_cell.angle_gamma   90.00
#
_symmetry.space_group_name_H-M   'P 1'
#
loop_
_entity.id
_entity.type
_entity.pdbx_description
1 polymer ?
#
loop_
_entity_poly.entity_id
_entity_poly.type
_entity_poly.pdbx_seq_one_letter_code
_entity_poly.pdbx_strand_id
1 'polypeptide(L)'
;MHNISLYLTSACLGIIIFFSIILAPTVFKVLDKESASRYLRAFFPKFYLFLFGISGIAAILSNNTIITTMLAITSFLFLFSRWPLTTAINNATDKKNSKMFKLLHGFSVSIVLLQISMMLSLFFVNF
;
A
#
# COMPACT_ATOMS: atom_id res chain seq x y z
N MET A 1 19.63 -2.19 16.49
CA MET A 1 18.47 -2.71 15.70
C MET A 1 17.24 -1.81 15.81
N HIS A 2 16.97 -1.14 16.95
CA HIS A 2 15.87 -0.17 17.15
C HIS A 2 15.65 0.79 15.96
N ASN A 3 16.74 1.44 15.51
CA ASN A 3 16.66 2.43 14.43
C ASN A 3 16.30 1.82 13.07
N ILE A 4 16.53 0.53 12.85
CA ILE A 4 16.26 -0.12 11.56
C ILE A 4 14.76 -0.24 11.33
N SER A 5 13.98 -0.62 12.35
CA SER A 5 12.51 -0.67 12.25
C SER A 5 11.94 0.72 11.93
N LEU A 6 12.46 1.77 12.59
CA LEU A 6 12.11 3.16 12.29
C LEU A 6 12.44 3.54 10.85
N TYR A 7 13.65 3.25 10.37
CA TYR A 7 14.07 3.59 9.01
C TYR A 7 13.25 2.85 7.94
N LEU A 8 12.97 1.56 8.15
CA LEU A 8 12.13 0.77 7.25
C LEU A 8 10.69 1.27 7.24
N THR A 9 10.13 1.62 8.41
CA THR A 9 8.81 2.23 8.53
C THR A 9 8.77 3.57 7.78
N SER A 10 9.77 4.41 7.99
CA SER A 10 9.90 5.72 7.33
C SER A 10 10.01 5.57 5.80
N ALA A 11 10.81 4.61 5.33
CA ALA A 11 10.95 4.32 3.90
C ALA A 11 9.63 3.83 3.29
N CYS A 12 8.96 2.89 3.94
CA CYS A 12 7.66 2.36 3.50
C CYS A 12 6.61 3.47 3.44
N LEU A 13 6.53 4.34 4.44
CA LEU A 13 5.64 5.50 4.46
C LEU A 13 5.95 6.47 3.30
N GLY A 14 7.22 6.80 3.11
CA GLY A 14 7.67 7.67 2.02
C GLY A 14 7.32 7.13 0.64
N ILE A 15 7.49 5.82 0.41
CA ILE A 15 7.13 5.17 -0.86
C ILE A 15 5.62 5.27 -1.13
N ILE A 16 4.78 5.04 -0.13
CA ILE A 16 3.32 5.10 -0.28
C ILE A 16 2.86 6.52 -0.61
N ILE A 17 3.40 7.51 0.11
CA ILE A 17 3.10 8.93 -0.12
C ILE A 17 3.56 9.35 -1.52
N PHE A 18 4.80 9.00 -1.90
CA PHE A 18 5.33 9.27 -3.24
C PHE A 18 4.47 8.64 -4.33
N PHE A 19 4.08 7.37 -4.16
CA PHE A 19 3.19 6.69 -5.09
C PHE A 19 1.87 7.43 -5.24
N SER A 20 1.26 7.81 -4.13
CA SER A 20 -0.09 8.37 -4.07
C SER A 20 -0.17 9.78 -4.64
N ILE A 21 0.83 10.62 -4.36
CA ILE A 21 0.83 12.04 -4.72
C ILE A 21 1.50 12.28 -6.07
N ILE A 22 2.57 11.54 -6.39
CA ILE A 22 3.41 11.82 -7.56
C ILE A 22 3.24 10.75 -8.62
N LEU A 23 3.50 9.49 -8.30
CA LEU A 23 3.58 8.44 -9.32
C LEU A 23 2.23 8.18 -9.99
N ALA A 24 1.18 7.89 -9.21
CA ALA A 24 -0.12 7.53 -9.76
C ALA A 24 -0.75 8.66 -10.59
N PRO A 25 -0.77 9.94 -10.13
CA PRO A 25 -1.25 11.05 -10.94
C PRO A 25 -0.43 11.26 -12.22
N THR A 26 0.90 11.08 -12.16
CA THR A 26 1.77 11.19 -13.34
C THR A 26 1.45 10.11 -14.37
N VAL A 27 1.26 8.86 -13.94
CA VAL A 27 0.87 7.76 -14.82
C VAL A 27 -0.44 8.07 -15.55
N PHE A 28 -1.47 8.53 -14.81
CA PHE A 28 -2.76 8.88 -15.41
C PHE A 28 -2.72 10.14 -16.28
N LYS A 29 -1.75 11.04 -16.07
CA LYS A 29 -1.54 12.23 -16.88
C LYS A 29 -0.83 11.94 -18.20
N VAL A 30 0.15 11.04 -18.17
CA VAL A 30 1.05 10.78 -19.31
C VAL A 30 0.53 9.67 -20.22
N LEU A 31 -0.12 8.65 -19.66
CA LEU A 31 -0.59 7.50 -20.42
C LEU A 31 -2.09 7.60 -20.73
N ASP A 32 -2.48 7.08 -21.89
CA ASP A 32 -3.89 6.81 -22.16
C ASP A 32 -4.44 5.75 -21.19
N LYS A 33 -5.77 5.64 -21.12
CA LYS A 33 -6.46 4.77 -20.16
C LYS A 33 -6.05 3.29 -20.27
N GLU A 34 -5.83 2.79 -21.48
CA GLU A 34 -5.46 1.38 -21.69
C GLU A 34 -4.03 1.13 -21.23
N SER A 35 -3.10 2.00 -21.65
CA SER A 35 -1.69 1.94 -21.25
C SER A 35 -1.52 2.10 -19.74
N ALA A 36 -2.24 3.02 -19.10
CA ALA A 36 -2.23 3.22 -17.65
C ALA A 36 -2.73 1.97 -16.91
N SER A 37 -3.84 1.37 -17.37
CA SER A 37 -4.37 0.13 -16.79
C SER A 37 -3.36 -1.01 -16.90
N ARG A 38 -2.74 -1.20 -18.08
CA ARG A 38 -1.72 -2.23 -18.32
C ARG A 38 -0.50 -2.04 -17.41
N TYR A 39 -0.01 -0.80 -17.31
CA TYR A 39 1.10 -0.46 -16.42
C TYR A 39 0.77 -0.79 -14.96
N LEU A 40 -0.37 -0.29 -14.46
CA LEU A 40 -0.75 -0.45 -13.06
C LEU A 40 -0.99 -1.92 -12.67
N ARG A 41 -1.57 -2.73 -13.57
CA ARG A 41 -1.74 -4.19 -13.35
C ARG A 41 -0.39 -4.91 -13.20
N ALA A 42 0.63 -4.50 -13.94
CA ALA A 42 1.98 -5.05 -13.81
C ALA A 42 2.74 -4.50 -12.59
N PHE A 43 2.46 -3.25 -12.22
CA PHE A 43 3.13 -2.55 -11.13
C PHE A 43 2.63 -2.99 -9.75
N PHE A 44 1.31 -3.01 -9.53
CA PHE A 44 0.72 -3.25 -8.20
C PHE A 44 1.16 -4.55 -7.52
N PRO A 45 1.25 -5.72 -8.19
CA PRO A 45 1.70 -6.95 -7.55
C PRO A 45 3.10 -6.84 -6.95
N LYS A 46 4.02 -6.15 -7.65
CA LYS A 46 5.39 -5.92 -7.20
C LYS A 46 5.42 -4.90 -6.07
N PHE A 47 4.68 -3.81 -6.23
CA PHE A 47 4.55 -2.75 -5.23
C PHE A 47 4.04 -3.29 -3.89
N TYR A 48 2.92 -4.02 -3.88
CA TYR A 48 2.36 -4.57 -2.65
C TYR A 48 3.27 -5.62 -2.01
N LEU A 49 3.92 -6.48 -2.80
CA LEU A 49 4.84 -7.48 -2.25
C LEU A 49 6.09 -6.83 -1.63
N PHE A 50 6.60 -5.77 -2.26
CA PHE A 50 7.73 -5.02 -1.73
C PHE A 50 7.39 -4.34 -0.41
N LEU A 51 6.24 -3.66 -0.33
CA LEU A 51 5.79 -3.01 0.91
C LEU A 51 5.43 -4.02 2.01
N PHE A 52 4.83 -5.17 1.66
CA PHE A 52 4.63 -6.30 2.56
C PHE A 52 5.96 -6.73 3.18
N GLY A 53 6.99 -6.93 2.36
CA GLY A 53 8.32 -7.35 2.82
C GLY A 53 8.96 -6.31 3.74
N ILE A 54 8.99 -5.03 3.35
CA ILE A 54 9.60 -3.98 4.17
C ILE A 54 8.89 -3.84 5.52
N SER A 55 7.56 -3.75 5.52
CA SER A 55 6.79 -3.61 6.75
C SER A 55 6.86 -4.87 7.64
N GLY A 56 6.93 -6.06 7.05
CA GLY A 56 7.12 -7.32 7.78
C GLY A 56 8.49 -7.41 8.45
N ILE A 57 9.57 -7.05 7.73
CA ILE A 57 10.92 -6.99 8.31
C ILE A 57 10.97 -5.94 9.42
N ALA A 58 10.35 -4.77 9.22
CA ALA A 58 10.27 -3.74 10.24
C ALA A 58 9.55 -4.22 11.51
N ALA A 59 8.48 -5.02 11.35
CA ALA A 59 7.77 -5.64 12.47
C ALA A 59 8.66 -6.64 13.25
N ILE A 60 9.39 -7.51 12.54
CA ILE A 60 10.28 -8.52 13.15
C ILE A 60 11.43 -7.86 13.92
N LEU A 61 11.97 -6.74 13.41
CA LEU A 61 13.09 -6.03 14.02
C LEU A 61 12.68 -5.05 15.14
N SER A 62 11.38 -4.88 15.37
CA SER A 62 10.86 -4.05 16.45
C SER A 62 10.86 -4.81 17.78
N ASN A 63 11.27 -4.11 18.85
CA ASN A 63 11.22 -4.63 20.23
C ASN A 63 9.98 -4.16 21.00
N ASN A 64 9.15 -3.30 20.39
CA ASN A 64 7.93 -2.77 21.02
C ASN A 64 6.70 -3.51 20.47
N THR A 65 5.95 -4.16 21.35
CA THR A 65 4.77 -4.96 20.99
C THR A 65 3.72 -4.18 20.20
N ILE A 66 3.51 -2.90 20.51
CA ILE A 66 2.54 -2.05 19.80
C ILE A 66 3.01 -1.83 18.36
N ILE A 67 4.27 -1.43 18.19
CA ILE A 67 4.89 -1.19 16.88
C ILE A 67 4.87 -2.47 16.04
N THR A 68 5.32 -3.59 16.62
CA THR A 68 5.33 -4.90 15.96
C THR A 68 3.94 -5.30 15.50
N THR A 69 2.92 -5.14 16.35
CA THR A 69 1.53 -5.49 16.02
C THR A 69 0.99 -4.62 14.89
N MET A 70 1.18 -3.30 14.96
CA MET A 70 0.67 -2.36 13.94
C MET A 70 1.38 -2.55 12.59
N LEU A 71 2.69 -2.81 12.58
CA LEU A 71 3.43 -3.12 11.37
C LEU A 71 3.06 -4.48 10.78
N ALA A 72 2.78 -5.49 11.62
CA ALA A 72 2.28 -6.79 11.16
C ALA A 72 0.90 -6.66 10.50
N ILE A 73 -0.02 -5.89 11.10
CA ILE A 73 -1.33 -5.58 10.51
C ILE A 73 -1.15 -4.83 9.18
N THR A 74 -0.27 -3.82 9.16
CA THR A 74 0.03 -3.03 7.95
C THR A 74 0.57 -3.92 6.82
N SER A 75 1.49 -4.83 7.15
CA SER A 75 2.05 -5.80 6.23
C SER A 75 0.97 -6.72 5.68
N PHE A 76 0.15 -7.31 6.54
CA PHE A 76 -0.99 -8.13 6.13
C PHE A 76 -1.96 -7.39 5.19
N LEU A 77 -2.25 -6.11 5.46
CA LEU A 77 -3.09 -5.29 4.59
C LEU A 77 -2.48 -5.10 3.19
N PHE A 78 -1.15 -5.03 3.02
CA PHE A 78 -0.55 -5.02 1.68
C PHE A 78 -0.78 -6.35 0.95
N LEU A 79 -0.63 -7.47 1.65
CA LEU A 79 -0.89 -8.79 1.08
C LEU A 79 -2.36 -8.96 0.69
N PHE A 80 -3.27 -8.47 1.53
CA PHE A 80 -4.70 -8.43 1.26
C PHE A 80 -5.04 -7.52 0.06
N SER A 81 -4.43 -6.33 -0.03
CA SER A 81 -4.63 -5.44 -1.18
C SER A 81 -4.13 -6.06 -2.49
N ARG A 82 -3.06 -6.89 -2.42
CA ARG A 82 -2.50 -7.58 -3.58
C ARG A 82 -3.46 -8.58 -4.22
N TRP A 83 -4.01 -9.52 -3.45
CA TRP A 83 -4.54 -10.76 -4.05
C TRP A 83 -6.06 -10.87 -4.15
N PRO A 84 -6.87 -10.55 -3.13
CA PRO A 84 -8.31 -10.41 -3.34
C PRO A 84 -8.69 -9.07 -3.98
N LEU A 85 -8.15 -7.95 -3.49
CA LEU A 85 -8.70 -6.64 -3.83
C LEU A 85 -8.31 -6.17 -5.24
N THR A 86 -7.04 -6.24 -5.60
CA THR A 86 -6.57 -5.85 -6.95
C THR A 86 -7.23 -6.71 -8.03
N THR A 87 -7.39 -8.02 -7.78
CA THR A 87 -8.10 -8.92 -8.69
C THR A 87 -9.57 -8.51 -8.86
N ALA A 88 -10.27 -8.19 -7.77
CA ALA A 88 -11.66 -7.74 -7.84
C ALA A 88 -11.81 -6.39 -8.59
N ILE A 89 -10.89 -5.44 -8.37
CA ILE A 89 -10.85 -4.15 -9.08
C ILE A 89 -10.63 -4.36 -10.58
N ASN A 90 -9.68 -5.22 -10.95
CA ASN A 90 -9.39 -5.54 -12.34
C ASN A 90 -10.61 -6.20 -13.01
N ASN A 91 -11.26 -7.16 -12.35
CA ASN A 91 -12.47 -7.81 -12.85
C ASN A 91 -13.63 -6.81 -13.06
N ALA A 92 -13.82 -5.85 -12.13
CA ALA A 92 -14.82 -4.80 -12.29
C ALA A 92 -14.51 -3.87 -13.48
N THR A 93 -13.22 -3.58 -13.69
CA THR A 93 -12.73 -2.80 -14.84
C THR A 93 -13.00 -3.53 -16.16
N ASP A 94 -12.65 -4.82 -16.23
CA ASP A 94 -12.80 -5.65 -17.43
C ASP A 94 -14.27 -5.84 -17.82
N LYS A 95 -15.15 -5.95 -16.82
CA LYS A 95 -16.62 -6.01 -17.02
C LYS A 95 -17.25 -4.64 -17.29
N LYS A 96 -16.46 -3.56 -17.38
CA LYS A 96 -16.94 -2.16 -17.49
C LYS A 96 -17.97 -1.77 -16.40
N ASN A 97 -17.92 -2.42 -15.24
CA ASN A 97 -18.84 -2.17 -14.12
C ASN A 97 -18.33 -0.98 -13.28
N SER A 98 -18.70 0.22 -13.70
CA SER A 98 -18.23 1.47 -13.10
C SER A 98 -18.61 1.64 -11.63
N LYS A 99 -19.81 1.16 -11.23
CA LYS A 99 -20.28 1.22 -9.84
C LYS A 99 -19.42 0.34 -8.92
N MET A 100 -19.20 -0.92 -9.32
CA MET A 100 -18.36 -1.84 -8.55
C MET A 100 -16.89 -1.38 -8.53
N PHE A 101 -16.38 -0.87 -9.65
CA PHE A 101 -15.03 -0.30 -9.70
C PHE A 101 -14.85 0.83 -8.68
N LYS A 102 -15.77 1.82 -8.66
CA LYS A 102 -15.70 2.94 -7.71
C LYS A 102 -15.74 2.47 -6.26
N LEU A 103 -16.59 1.49 -5.94
CA LEU A 103 -16.70 0.93 -4.59
C LEU A 103 -15.38 0.26 -4.17
N LEU A 104 -14.86 -0.66 -4.98
CA LEU A 104 -13.65 -1.42 -4.65
C LEU A 104 -12.39 -0.53 -4.67
N HIS A 105 -12.30 0.41 -5.61
CA HIS A 105 -11.20 1.37 -5.65
C HIS A 105 -11.24 2.28 -4.42
N GLY A 106 -12.41 2.83 -4.07
CA GLY A 106 -12.58 3.62 -2.85
C GLY A 106 -12.17 2.84 -1.59
N PHE A 107 -12.59 1.58 -1.48
CA PHE A 107 -12.18 0.71 -0.38
C PHE A 107 -10.65 0.50 -0.34
N SER A 108 -9.99 0.31 -1.49
CA SER A 108 -8.53 0.21 -1.55
C SER A 108 -7.82 1.50 -1.11
N VAL A 109 -8.37 2.66 -1.47
CA VAL A 109 -7.82 3.96 -1.04
C VAL A 109 -7.96 4.11 0.47
N SER A 110 -9.10 3.73 1.05
CA SER A 110 -9.30 3.74 2.50
C SER A 110 -8.30 2.85 3.25
N ILE A 111 -7.96 1.68 2.70
CA ILE A 111 -6.91 0.81 3.27
C ILE A 111 -5.55 1.52 3.25
N VAL A 112 -5.18 2.15 2.14
CA VAL A 112 -3.90 2.89 2.04
C VAL A 112 -3.86 4.06 3.04
N LEU A 113 -4.96 4.82 3.17
CA LEU A 113 -5.06 5.91 4.15
C LEU A 113 -4.94 5.41 5.59
N LEU A 114 -5.56 4.26 5.90
CA LEU A 114 -5.41 3.60 7.18
C LEU A 114 -3.95 3.20 7.45
N GLN A 115 -3.27 2.58 6.47
CA GLN A 115 -1.86 2.20 6.60
C GLN A 115 -0.96 3.42 6.83
N ILE A 116 -1.16 4.51 6.08
CA ILE A 116 -0.43 5.78 6.30
C ILE A 116 -0.67 6.29 7.72
N SER A 117 -1.92 6.31 8.18
CA SER A 117 -2.29 6.82 9.51
C SER A 117 -1.69 5.98 10.63
N MET A 118 -1.75 4.65 10.49
CA MET A 118 -1.12 3.71 11.43
C MET A 118 0.39 3.96 11.50
N MET A 119 1.07 4.01 10.36
CA MET A 119 2.52 4.23 10.32
C MET A 119 2.93 5.60 10.86
N LEU A 120 2.17 6.66 10.56
CA LEU A 120 2.40 7.99 11.14
C LEU A 120 2.22 8.00 12.66
N SER A 121 1.21 7.29 13.19
CA SER A 121 0.99 7.23 14.63
C SER A 121 2.15 6.57 15.39
N LEU A 122 2.90 5.67 14.75
CA LEU A 122 4.06 5.02 15.36
C LEU A 122 5.19 5.99 15.69
N PHE A 123 5.32 7.12 15.01
CA PHE A 123 6.34 8.12 15.34
C PHE A 123 6.09 8.81 16.69
N PHE A 124 4.89 8.69 17.24
CA PHE A 124 4.54 9.15 18.59
C PHE A 124 4.67 8.05 19.64
N VAL A 125 4.85 6.80 19.22
CA VAL A 125 5.10 5.63 20.07
C VAL A 125 6.59 5.34 19.96
N ASN A 126 7.40 5.96 20.81
CA ASN A 126 8.87 5.92 20.75
C ASN A 126 9.43 4.57 20.27
N PHE A 127 10.08 4.63 19.11
CA PHE A 127 10.50 3.49 18.30
C PHE A 127 11.54 2.62 18.93
#